data_AF-A0A6J8AS37-F1
#
_entry.id   AF-A0A6J8AS37-F1
#
_cell.length_a   1.000
_cell.length_b   1.000
_cell.length_c   1.000
_cell.angle_alpha   90.00
_cell.angle_beta   90.00
_cell.angle_gamma   90.00
#
_symmetry.space_group_name_H-M   'P 1'
#
loop_
_entity.id
_entity.type
_entity.pdbx_description
1 polymer ?
#
loop_
_entity_poly.entity_id
_entity_poly.type
_entity_poly.pdbx_seq_one_letter_code
_entity_poly.pdbx_strand_id
1 'polypeptide(L)'
;MEIKTTRRRFFYRCLRWSNLERIPRYREKQLLCRERHYGLMINLDWFQPYEHVQYSVGVMYALILNLPRNERFKLKNVVLIGIIPDMGKEPSLQTFLGPLIDELKSVWTHGFSSNSFQSKKDKQNFKLALMCIGCDIPATRKLCGFLGHGATLGCSKCMKTFPGDICRKIYGGFDVQNWIPRDLIQQ
;
A
#
# COMPACT_ATOMS: atom_id res chain seq x y z
N MET A 1 4.91 -46.29 1.09
CA MET A 1 3.85 -45.57 1.83
C MET A 1 4.25 -44.11 1.80
N GLU A 2 3.79 -43.42 0.76
CA GLU A 2 4.31 -42.15 0.30
C GLU A 2 3.27 -41.08 0.64
N ILE A 3 3.59 -40.22 1.60
CA ILE A 3 2.67 -39.18 2.07
C ILE A 3 2.64 -38.10 1.00
N LYS A 4 1.62 -38.15 0.15
CA LYS A 4 1.25 -37.09 -0.79
C LYS A 4 0.90 -35.83 0.02
N THR A 5 1.86 -34.91 0.15
CA THR A 5 1.62 -33.53 0.58
C THR A 5 0.72 -32.84 -0.45
N THR A 6 -0.58 -32.81 -0.15
CA THR A 6 -1.61 -32.09 -0.88
C THR A 6 -1.21 -30.62 -0.98
N ARG A 7 -0.78 -30.22 -2.18
CA ARG A 7 -0.60 -28.83 -2.61
C ARG A 7 -1.90 -28.06 -2.35
N ARG A 8 -1.97 -27.33 -1.23
CA ARG A 8 -2.89 -26.19 -1.09
C ARG A 8 -2.39 -25.08 -2.02
N ARG A 9 -2.76 -25.19 -3.31
CA ARG A 9 -2.79 -24.05 -4.24
C ARG A 9 -3.92 -23.12 -3.79
N PHE A 10 -3.71 -22.37 -2.70
CA PHE A 10 -4.40 -21.09 -2.54
C PHE A 10 -3.67 -20.10 -3.43
N PHE A 11 -4.08 -20.12 -4.70
CA PHE A 11 -3.72 -19.10 -5.67
C PHE A 11 -4.40 -17.81 -5.19
N TYR A 12 -3.71 -17.01 -4.37
CA TYR A 12 -4.17 -15.68 -4.02
C TYR A 12 -4.16 -14.84 -5.31
N ARG A 13 -5.28 -14.87 -6.05
CA ARG A 13 -5.58 -13.87 -7.08
C ARG A 13 -5.95 -12.58 -6.35
N CYS A 14 -4.95 -11.99 -5.72
CA CYS A 14 -5.04 -10.72 -5.02
C CYS A 14 -5.27 -9.64 -6.08
N LEU A 15 -6.36 -8.87 -5.96
CA LEU A 15 -6.50 -7.57 -6.64
C LEU A 15 -5.25 -6.76 -6.28
N ARG A 16 -4.34 -6.67 -7.25
CA ARG A 16 -2.94 -6.34 -7.05
C ARG A 16 -2.84 -4.81 -7.15
N TRP A 17 -2.41 -4.15 -6.07
CA TRP A 17 -2.09 -2.71 -6.06
C TRP A 17 -1.06 -2.31 -7.12
N SER A 18 -0.37 -3.29 -7.72
CA SER A 18 0.50 -3.13 -8.88
C SER A 18 -0.20 -2.70 -10.18
N ASN A 19 -1.54 -2.73 -10.24
CA ASN A 19 -2.31 -2.27 -11.40
C ASN A 19 -2.63 -0.77 -11.35
N LEU A 20 -2.23 -0.05 -10.28
CA LEU A 20 -2.08 1.40 -10.39
C LEU A 20 -0.82 1.64 -11.22
N GLU A 21 -0.97 2.32 -12.36
CA GLU A 21 0.18 2.73 -13.17
C GLU A 21 1.19 3.45 -12.26
N ARG A 22 2.41 2.91 -12.19
CA ARG A 22 3.48 3.53 -11.42
C ARG A 22 3.77 4.88 -12.08
N ILE A 23 3.39 5.98 -11.41
CA ILE A 23 3.66 7.32 -11.92
C ILE A 23 5.17 7.46 -12.07
N PRO A 24 5.71 7.75 -13.28
CA PRO A 24 7.14 7.93 -13.44
C PRO A 24 7.63 9.07 -12.54
N ARG A 25 8.81 8.93 -11.90
CA ARG A 25 9.39 9.96 -11.00
C ARG A 25 9.42 11.38 -11.60
N TYR A 26 9.48 11.50 -12.91
CA TYR A 26 9.38 12.79 -13.62
C TYR A 26 7.97 13.39 -13.60
N ARG A 27 6.91 12.58 -13.74
CA ARG A 27 5.51 13.02 -13.61
C ARG A 27 5.14 13.37 -12.17
N GLU A 28 5.77 12.76 -11.17
CA GLU A 28 5.51 13.03 -9.75
C GLU A 28 5.74 14.52 -9.38
N LYS A 29 6.87 15.10 -9.80
CA LYS A 29 7.15 16.53 -9.57
C LYS A 29 6.15 17.43 -10.28
N GLN A 30 5.80 17.11 -11.53
CA GLN A 30 4.81 17.88 -12.29
C GLN A 30 3.42 17.78 -11.67
N LEU A 31 3.07 16.65 -11.06
CA LEU A 31 1.79 16.43 -10.42
C LEU A 31 1.62 17.28 -9.17
N LEU A 32 2.61 17.26 -8.27
CA LEU A 32 2.55 18.00 -7.01
C LEU A 32 2.59 19.52 -7.21
N CYS A 33 3.12 19.99 -8.34
CA CYS A 33 3.19 21.41 -8.68
C CYS A 33 1.91 21.95 -9.36
N ARG A 34 1.00 21.08 -9.82
CA ARG A 34 -0.26 21.54 -10.45
C ARG A 34 -1.26 21.95 -9.36
N GLU A 35 -1.96 23.05 -9.62
CA GLU A 35 -3.11 23.42 -8.79
C GLU A 35 -4.14 22.28 -8.75
N ARG A 36 -4.74 22.06 -7.57
CA ARG A 36 -5.82 21.07 -7.37
C ARG A 36 -5.40 19.61 -7.61
N HIS A 37 -4.10 19.34 -7.71
CA HIS A 37 -3.53 17.98 -7.75
C HIS A 37 -2.84 17.67 -6.43
N TYR A 38 -3.24 16.57 -5.78
CA TYR A 38 -2.66 16.16 -4.50
C TYR A 38 -2.07 14.75 -4.55
N GLY A 39 -0.89 14.60 -3.97
CA GLY A 39 -0.26 13.31 -3.73
C GLY A 39 -0.69 12.73 -2.40
N LEU A 40 -1.03 11.44 -2.38
CA LEU A 40 -1.39 10.68 -1.20
C LEU A 40 -0.31 9.67 -0.85
N MET A 41 -0.09 9.47 0.44
CA MET A 41 0.61 8.33 1.01
C MET A 41 -0.37 7.56 1.89
N ILE A 42 -0.52 6.25 1.66
CA ILE A 42 -1.40 5.39 2.47
C ILE A 42 -0.56 4.57 3.44
N ASN A 43 -1.00 4.53 4.69
CA ASN A 43 -0.45 3.71 5.74
C ASN A 43 -1.52 2.78 6.29
N LEU A 44 -1.09 1.58 6.68
CA LEU A 44 -1.89 0.56 7.34
C LEU A 44 -1.11 0.09 8.55
N ASP A 45 -1.70 0.18 9.73
CA ASP A 45 -1.10 -0.25 10.99
C ASP A 45 -2.06 -1.19 11.74
N TRP A 46 -1.52 -2.22 12.37
CA TRP A 46 -2.29 -3.17 13.16
C TRP A 46 -1.90 -3.02 14.63
N PHE A 47 -2.87 -2.71 15.48
CA PHE A 47 -2.63 -2.60 16.91
C PHE A 47 -3.66 -3.41 17.70
N GLN A 48 -3.30 -3.77 18.92
CA GLN A 48 -4.17 -4.50 19.83
C GLN A 48 -4.77 -3.50 20.82
N PRO A 49 -6.08 -3.21 20.75
CA PRO A 49 -6.72 -2.24 21.64
C PRO A 49 -7.00 -2.79 23.05
N TYR A 50 -7.04 -4.12 23.23
CA TYR A 50 -7.40 -4.75 24.50
C TYR A 50 -6.23 -5.49 25.12
N GLU A 51 -6.08 -5.37 26.43
CA GLU A 51 -5.13 -6.18 27.19
C GLU A 51 -5.67 -7.61 27.36
N HIS A 52 -4.78 -8.62 27.31
CA HIS A 52 -5.08 -10.04 27.54
C HIS A 52 -6.03 -10.75 26.56
N VAL A 53 -6.48 -10.09 25.49
CA VAL A 53 -7.26 -10.71 24.41
C VAL A 53 -6.49 -10.63 23.10
N GLN A 54 -6.40 -11.74 22.35
CA GLN A 54 -5.85 -11.73 21.00
C GLN A 54 -6.89 -11.14 20.04
N TYR A 55 -6.89 -9.80 19.96
CA TYR A 55 -7.74 -9.05 19.05
C TYR A 55 -6.94 -7.90 18.43
N SER A 56 -6.73 -7.93 17.12
CA SER A 56 -5.99 -6.90 16.39
C SER A 56 -6.89 -6.06 15.49
N VAL A 57 -6.79 -4.75 15.58
CA VAL A 57 -7.52 -3.82 14.70
C VAL A 57 -6.53 -3.17 13.74
N GLY A 58 -6.87 -3.21 12.46
CA GLY A 58 -6.13 -2.54 11.39
C GLY A 58 -6.70 -1.14 11.17
N VAL A 59 -5.87 -0.12 11.11
CA VAL A 59 -6.29 1.24 10.77
C VAL A 59 -5.58 1.69 9.51
N MET A 60 -6.37 2.11 8.52
CA MET A 60 -5.87 2.66 7.27
C MET A 60 -6.07 4.17 7.25
N TYR A 61 -5.00 4.90 6.99
CA TYR A 61 -5.00 6.35 6.93
C TYR A 61 -4.14 6.88 5.79
N ALA A 62 -4.54 8.03 5.26
CA ALA A 62 -3.84 8.75 4.22
C ALA A 62 -3.22 10.05 4.73
N LEU A 63 -2.10 10.41 4.12
CA LEU A 63 -1.39 11.66 4.32
C LEU A 63 -1.33 12.43 3.00
N ILE A 64 -1.48 13.75 3.07
CA ILE A 64 -1.36 14.64 1.91
C ILE A 64 0.10 15.09 1.77
N LEU A 65 0.76 14.65 0.69
CA LEU A 65 2.18 14.89 0.45
C LEU A 65 2.50 16.32 0.00
N ASN A 66 1.50 17.09 -0.45
CA ASN A 66 1.67 18.49 -0.82
C ASN A 66 1.93 19.40 0.40
N LEU A 67 1.57 18.96 1.61
CA LEU A 67 1.86 19.71 2.82
C LEU A 67 3.36 19.73 3.12
N PRO A 68 3.88 20.76 3.82
CA PRO A 68 5.27 20.77 4.26
C PRO A 68 5.54 19.65 5.26
N ARG A 69 6.76 19.13 5.29
CA ARG A 69 7.13 17.90 6.02
C ARG A 69 6.77 17.94 7.51
N ASN A 70 6.88 19.11 8.14
CA ASN A 70 6.56 19.36 9.55
C ASN A 70 5.04 19.33 9.85
N GLU A 71 4.18 19.49 8.85
CA GLU A 71 2.73 19.46 9.01
C GLU A 71 2.11 18.10 8.63
N ARG A 72 2.71 17.35 7.69
CA ARG A 72 2.13 16.12 7.11
C ARG A 72 1.63 15.11 8.13
N PHE A 73 2.40 14.90 9.20
CA PHE A 73 2.14 13.85 10.20
C PHE A 73 1.39 14.35 11.44
N LYS A 74 0.95 15.61 11.46
CA LYS A 74 0.11 16.11 12.55
C LYS A 74 -1.28 15.50 12.43
N LEU A 75 -1.86 15.07 13.56
CA LEU A 75 -3.17 14.41 13.62
C LEU A 75 -4.27 15.15 12.81
N LYS A 76 -4.29 16.49 12.84
CA LYS A 76 -5.23 17.33 12.07
C LYS A 76 -5.17 17.15 10.55
N ASN A 77 -4.05 16.64 10.02
CA ASN A 77 -3.78 16.48 8.59
C ASN A 77 -3.78 14.99 8.17
N VAL A 78 -4.04 14.08 9.10
CA VAL A 78 -4.18 12.65 8.84
C VAL A 78 -5.63 12.36 8.48
N VAL A 79 -5.86 11.73 7.33
CA VAL A 79 -7.20 11.35 6.88
C VAL A 79 -7.41 9.87 7.18
N LEU A 80 -8.34 9.57 8.08
CA LEU A 80 -8.75 8.18 8.34
C LEU A 80 -9.55 7.65 7.14
N ILE A 81 -9.06 6.61 6.48
CA ILE A 81 -9.74 5.97 5.35
C ILE A 81 -10.70 4.89 5.87
N GLY A 82 -10.25 4.08 6.82
CA GLY A 82 -11.07 2.98 7.33
C GLY A 82 -10.44 2.26 8.50
N ILE A 83 -11.31 1.56 9.24
CA ILE A 83 -10.95 0.67 10.35
C ILE A 83 -11.32 -0.74 9.92
N ILE A 84 -10.37 -1.65 10.03
CA ILE A 84 -10.46 -3.04 9.64
C ILE A 84 -10.49 -3.88 10.93
N PRO A 85 -11.59 -4.58 11.23
CA PRO A 85 -11.68 -5.40 12.42
C PRO A 85 -10.73 -6.59 12.35
N ASP A 86 -10.52 -7.28 13.48
CA ASP A 86 -9.62 -8.43 13.51
C ASP A 86 -10.08 -9.55 12.58
N MET A 87 -9.13 -10.02 11.80
CA MET A 87 -9.32 -10.95 10.70
C MET A 87 -9.18 -12.39 11.20
N GLY A 88 -9.85 -12.73 12.31
CA GLY A 88 -9.74 -14.04 12.95
C GLY A 88 -10.32 -15.19 12.12
N LYS A 89 -11.42 -14.94 11.39
CA LYS A 89 -12.06 -15.94 10.51
C LYS A 89 -13.08 -15.32 9.53
N GLU A 90 -12.78 -14.19 8.88
CA GLU A 90 -13.66 -13.59 7.86
C GLU A 90 -12.92 -12.58 6.93
N PRO A 91 -13.56 -11.85 5.98
CA PRO A 91 -13.17 -11.73 4.56
C PRO A 91 -11.79 -11.11 4.33
N SER A 92 -10.98 -11.71 3.46
CA SER A 92 -9.59 -11.31 3.23
C SER A 92 -9.41 -9.79 3.02
N LEU A 93 -8.27 -9.23 3.44
CA LEU A 93 -7.95 -7.79 3.35
C LEU A 93 -8.35 -7.17 1.99
N GLN A 94 -8.26 -7.95 0.91
CA GLN A 94 -8.65 -7.58 -0.44
C GLN A 94 -10.09 -7.08 -0.56
N THR A 95 -11.03 -7.59 0.23
CA THR A 95 -12.43 -7.14 0.24
C THR A 95 -12.55 -5.67 0.61
N PHE A 96 -11.70 -5.19 1.52
CA PHE A 96 -11.64 -3.78 1.90
C PHE A 96 -10.82 -2.94 0.90
N LEU A 97 -9.80 -3.54 0.28
CA LEU A 97 -8.92 -2.84 -0.65
C LEU A 97 -9.55 -2.61 -2.02
N GLY A 98 -10.44 -3.50 -2.48
CA GLY A 98 -11.07 -3.44 -3.80
C GLY A 98 -11.74 -2.08 -4.06
N PRO A 99 -12.72 -1.69 -3.23
CA PRO A 99 -13.40 -0.39 -3.38
C PRO A 99 -12.42 0.79 -3.35
N LEU A 100 -11.46 0.77 -2.43
CA LEU A 100 -10.45 1.82 -2.31
C LEU A 100 -9.58 1.95 -3.57
N ILE A 101 -9.15 0.82 -4.15
CA ILE A 101 -8.36 0.82 -5.39
C ILE A 101 -9.19 1.42 -6.54
N ASP A 102 -10.46 1.06 -6.64
CA ASP A 102 -11.34 1.54 -7.71
C ASP A 102 -11.63 3.05 -7.59
N GLU A 103 -11.85 3.54 -6.37
CA GLU A 103 -11.95 4.97 -6.08
C GLU A 103 -10.66 5.72 -6.42
N LEU A 104 -9.50 5.20 -6.01
CA LEU A 104 -8.20 5.82 -6.31
C LEU A 104 -7.93 5.89 -7.83
N LYS A 105 -8.28 4.84 -8.58
CA LYS A 105 -8.18 4.84 -10.05
C LYS A 105 -9.13 5.85 -10.69
N SER A 106 -10.37 5.90 -10.20
CA SER A 106 -11.39 6.83 -10.70
C SER A 106 -10.95 8.29 -10.48
N VAL A 107 -10.51 8.61 -9.26
CA VAL A 107 -10.06 9.96 -8.88
C VAL A 107 -8.77 10.35 -9.61
N TRP A 108 -7.89 9.40 -9.91
CA TRP A 108 -6.70 9.68 -10.71
C TRP A 108 -7.06 10.02 -12.17
N THR A 109 -7.91 9.19 -12.78
CA THR A 109 -8.26 9.27 -14.21
C THR A 109 -9.19 10.45 -14.48
N HIS A 110 -10.31 10.51 -13.76
CA HIS A 110 -11.39 11.47 -13.99
C HIS A 110 -11.29 12.71 -13.07
N GLY A 111 -10.67 12.56 -11.89
CA GLY A 111 -10.78 13.57 -10.83
C GLY A 111 -12.13 13.48 -10.11
N PHE A 112 -12.33 14.37 -9.15
CA PHE A 112 -13.61 14.56 -8.48
C PHE A 112 -13.93 16.05 -8.33
N SER A 113 -15.20 16.39 -8.53
CA SER A 113 -15.67 17.77 -8.45
C SER A 113 -16.12 18.09 -7.03
N SER A 114 -15.49 19.09 -6.40
CA SER A 114 -15.87 19.56 -5.07
C SER A 114 -15.85 21.08 -5.01
N ASN A 115 -16.60 21.65 -4.07
CA ASN A 115 -16.52 23.08 -3.79
C ASN A 115 -15.20 23.36 -3.08
N SER A 116 -14.47 24.36 -3.55
CA SER A 116 -13.27 24.81 -2.86
C SER A 116 -13.64 25.75 -1.72
N PHE A 117 -12.80 25.85 -0.69
CA PHE A 117 -13.00 26.82 0.39
C PHE A 117 -13.00 28.26 -0.13
N GLN A 118 -12.21 28.54 -1.17
CA GLN A 118 -12.07 29.87 -1.79
C GLN A 118 -13.20 30.21 -2.76
N SER A 119 -13.79 29.22 -3.42
CA SER A 119 -14.89 29.41 -4.36
C SER A 119 -16.01 28.42 -4.05
N LYS A 120 -17.00 28.87 -3.27
CA LYS A 120 -18.20 28.12 -2.88
C LYS A 120 -19.25 28.04 -4.00
N LYS A 121 -19.14 28.93 -5.01
CA LYS A 121 -20.11 29.04 -6.11
C LYS A 121 -19.78 28.09 -7.26
N ASP A 122 -18.49 27.84 -7.51
CA ASP A 122 -18.04 27.01 -8.63
C ASP A 122 -17.39 25.72 -8.15
N LYS A 123 -17.88 24.58 -8.67
CA LYS A 123 -17.25 23.28 -8.45
C LYS A 123 -15.90 23.24 -9.16
N GLN A 124 -14.86 22.89 -8.42
CA GLN A 124 -13.50 22.71 -8.92
C GLN A 124 -13.20 21.22 -9.06
N ASN A 125 -12.50 20.83 -10.13
CA ASN A 125 -12.06 19.45 -10.30
C ASN A 125 -10.72 19.24 -9.60
N PHE A 126 -10.66 18.24 -8.74
CA PHE A 126 -9.48 17.84 -7.98
C PHE A 126 -9.01 16.47 -8.43
N LYS A 127 -7.69 16.27 -8.45
CA LYS A 127 -7.08 14.97 -8.76
C LYS A 127 -6.22 14.51 -7.59
N LEU A 128 -6.40 13.25 -7.19
CA LEU A 128 -5.55 12.59 -6.21
C LEU A 128 -4.72 11.51 -6.89
N ALA A 129 -3.47 11.40 -6.50
CA ALA A 129 -2.59 10.33 -6.93
C ALA A 129 -1.98 9.63 -5.73
N LEU A 130 -2.10 8.30 -5.68
CA LEU A 130 -1.35 7.51 -4.71
C LEU A 130 0.12 7.47 -5.14
N MET A 131 0.99 8.06 -4.33
CA MET A 131 2.43 8.14 -4.61
C MET A 131 3.19 7.01 -3.95
N CYS A 132 2.82 6.64 -2.73
CA CYS A 132 3.50 5.59 -1.99
C CYS A 132 2.63 4.96 -0.90
N ILE A 133 3.06 3.77 -0.48
CA ILE A 133 2.54 3.04 0.68
C ILE A 133 3.64 3.09 1.74
N GLY A 134 3.33 3.59 2.93
CA GLY A 134 4.28 3.89 3.99
C GLY A 134 4.08 3.09 5.28
N CYS A 135 3.86 1.77 5.17
CA CYS A 135 3.63 0.93 6.35
C CYS A 135 4.93 0.28 6.85
N ASP A 136 4.85 -0.40 7.99
CA ASP A 136 5.87 -1.36 8.41
C ASP A 136 6.01 -2.51 7.38
N ILE A 137 7.05 -3.33 7.52
CA ILE A 137 7.32 -4.41 6.55
C ILE A 137 6.16 -5.41 6.52
N PRO A 138 5.69 -5.99 7.64
CA PRO A 138 4.54 -6.91 7.63
C PRO A 138 3.28 -6.35 6.95
N ALA A 139 2.84 -5.13 7.29
CA ALA A 139 1.64 -4.54 6.72
C ALA A 139 1.83 -4.17 5.25
N THR A 140 2.98 -3.61 4.86
CA THR A 140 3.27 -3.28 3.45
C THR A 140 3.23 -4.54 2.59
N ARG A 141 3.73 -5.66 3.08
CA ARG A 141 3.72 -6.94 2.35
C ARG A 141 2.29 -7.45 2.15
N LYS A 142 1.48 -7.39 3.20
CA LYS A 142 0.06 -7.77 3.17
C LYS A 142 -0.75 -6.88 2.24
N LEU A 143 -0.51 -5.56 2.28
CA LEU A 143 -1.20 -4.56 1.45
C LEU A 143 -0.84 -4.74 -0.04
N CYS A 144 0.45 -4.82 -0.36
CA CYS A 144 0.92 -4.88 -1.74
C CYS A 144 0.85 -6.28 -2.38
N GLY A 145 0.44 -7.31 -1.64
CA GLY A 145 0.38 -8.69 -2.14
C GLY A 145 1.75 -9.34 -2.36
N PHE A 146 2.76 -8.91 -1.60
CA PHE A 146 4.08 -9.54 -1.60
C PHE A 146 4.13 -10.70 -0.60
N LEU A 147 5.12 -11.58 -0.76
CA LEU A 147 5.42 -12.63 0.21
C LEU A 147 5.73 -12.03 1.59
N GLY A 148 5.34 -12.73 2.65
CA GLY A 148 5.49 -12.24 4.03
C GLY A 148 6.93 -11.92 4.42
N HIS A 149 7.09 -11.20 5.53
CA HIS A 149 8.38 -10.73 6.06
C HIS A 149 9.49 -11.80 6.14
N GLY A 150 9.14 -13.03 6.51
CA GLY A 150 10.04 -14.18 6.61
C GLY A 150 10.30 -14.93 5.31
N ALA A 151 9.84 -14.46 4.15
CA ALA A 151 10.04 -15.15 2.87
C ALA A 151 11.50 -15.13 2.42
N THR A 152 11.95 -16.18 1.71
CA THR A 152 13.26 -16.20 1.04
C THR A 152 13.36 -15.12 -0.03
N LEU A 153 12.24 -14.76 -0.64
CA LEU A 153 12.12 -13.68 -1.61
C LEU A 153 11.65 -12.39 -0.94
N GLY A 154 12.51 -11.86 -0.06
CA GLY A 154 12.19 -10.71 0.80
C GLY A 154 12.25 -9.34 0.12
N CYS A 155 12.86 -9.18 -1.07
CA CYS A 155 12.95 -7.86 -1.71
C CYS A 155 11.71 -7.54 -2.57
N SER A 156 11.13 -6.33 -2.43
CA SER A 156 10.03 -5.85 -3.29
C SER A 156 10.49 -5.39 -4.68
N LYS A 157 11.79 -5.15 -4.87
CA LYS A 157 12.35 -4.59 -6.11
C LYS A 157 13.02 -5.62 -7.00
N CYS A 158 13.62 -6.66 -6.42
CA CYS A 158 14.38 -7.65 -7.15
C CYS A 158 14.01 -9.09 -6.76
N MET A 159 14.53 -10.03 -7.55
CA MET A 159 14.35 -11.47 -7.38
C MET A 159 15.40 -12.12 -6.48
N LYS A 160 16.22 -11.33 -5.77
CA LYS A 160 17.25 -11.87 -4.87
C LYS A 160 16.63 -12.75 -3.77
N THR A 161 17.26 -13.90 -3.56
CA THR A 161 16.95 -14.84 -2.48
C THR A 161 17.79 -14.54 -1.24
N PHE A 162 17.15 -14.66 -0.09
CA PHE A 162 17.71 -14.50 1.25
C PHE A 162 17.47 -15.81 2.02
N PRO A 163 18.39 -16.78 1.93
CA PRO A 163 18.28 -18.04 2.66
C PRO A 163 18.45 -17.82 4.17
N GLY A 164 17.93 -18.76 4.97
CA GLY A 164 18.01 -18.74 6.44
C GLY A 164 16.64 -18.63 7.14
N ASP A 165 16.66 -18.71 8.46
CA ASP A 165 15.48 -18.58 9.32
C ASP A 165 15.05 -17.11 9.46
N ILE A 166 13.78 -16.87 9.77
CA ILE A 166 13.16 -15.53 9.84
C ILE A 166 14.00 -14.52 10.64
N CYS A 167 14.59 -14.94 11.75
CA CYS A 167 15.40 -14.08 12.63
C CYS A 167 16.90 -14.02 12.28
N ARG A 168 17.39 -14.89 11.38
CA ARG A 168 18.82 -15.01 11.03
C ARG A 168 19.12 -14.63 9.58
N LYS A 169 18.12 -14.13 8.86
CA LYS A 169 18.29 -13.67 7.48
C LYS A 169 19.17 -12.45 7.40
N ILE A 170 20.23 -12.56 6.60
CA ILE A 170 21.12 -11.45 6.29
C ILE A 170 20.55 -10.73 5.07
N TYR A 171 19.85 -9.61 5.30
CA TYR A 171 19.28 -8.77 4.25
C TYR A 171 20.32 -7.83 3.60
N GLY A 172 21.47 -8.39 3.17
CA GLY A 172 22.59 -7.64 2.61
C GLY A 172 23.02 -8.09 1.21
N GLY A 173 24.12 -7.52 0.70
CA GLY A 173 24.78 -7.93 -0.55
C GLY A 173 23.98 -7.63 -1.82
N PHE A 174 23.23 -6.53 -1.86
CA PHE A 174 22.48 -6.15 -3.06
C PHE A 174 23.46 -5.79 -4.19
N ASP A 175 23.34 -6.47 -5.32
CA ASP A 175 23.99 -6.04 -6.56
C ASP A 175 23.04 -5.08 -7.28
N VAL A 176 23.23 -3.78 -7.05
CA VAL A 176 22.38 -2.73 -7.64
C VAL A 176 22.61 -2.62 -9.16
N GLN A 177 23.77 -3.06 -9.66
CA GLN A 177 24.12 -2.94 -11.07
C GLN A 177 23.46 -4.04 -11.91
N ASN A 178 23.40 -5.27 -11.40
CA ASN A 178 22.93 -6.43 -12.17
C ASN A 178 21.66 -7.09 -11.60
N TRP A 179 20.97 -6.47 -10.64
CA TRP A 179 19.75 -7.06 -10.11
C TRP A 179 18.67 -7.21 -11.20
N ILE A 180 18.05 -8.39 -11.23
CA ILE A 180 16.86 -8.61 -12.06
C ILE A 180 15.68 -7.90 -11.39
N PRO A 181 15.08 -6.88 -12.04
CA PRO A 181 13.93 -6.19 -11.49
C PRO A 181 12.74 -7.16 -11.39
N ARG A 182 11.91 -6.97 -10.38
CA ARG A 182 10.58 -7.58 -10.35
C ARG A 182 9.69 -6.87 -11.35
N ASP A 183 9.65 -7.39 -12.56
CA ASP A 183 8.71 -6.94 -13.58
C ASP A 183 7.33 -7.53 -13.32
N LEU A 184 6.31 -6.70 -13.54
CA LEU A 184 4.92 -6.96 -13.16
C LEU A 184 4.22 -8.03 -14.03
N ILE A 185 4.92 -8.57 -15.04
CA ILE A 185 4.35 -9.39 -16.11
C ILE A 185 4.58 -10.90 -15.90
N GLN A 186 5.53 -11.32 -15.08
CA GLN A 186 5.96 -12.74 -15.02
C GLN A 186 5.81 -13.43 -13.66
N GLN A 187 4.79 -13.07 -12.85
CA GLN A 187 4.47 -13.79 -11.59
C GLN A 187 2.98 -14.03 -11.39
#